data_AF-A0A182LRW6-F1
#
_entry.id   AF-A0A182LRW6-F1
#
_cell.length_a   1.000
_cell.length_b   1.000
_cell.length_c   1.000
_cell.angle_alpha   90.00
_cell.angle_beta   90.00
_cell.angle_gamma   90.00
#
_symmetry.space_group_name_H-M   'P 1'
#
loop_
_entity.id
_entity.type
_entity.pdbx_description
1 polymer ?
#
loop_
_entity_poly.entity_id
_entity_poly.type
_entity_poly.pdbx_seq_one_letter_code
_entity_poly.pdbx_strand_id
1 'polypeptide(L)'
;MDPTRLVAVVDDVYTDHSHIAGKFTMLSSSRVYVGGAVNPRALLGARVHNNFVGCLRKVEFSADTLRLNLIDLARTGSKLIQVAGRVDYTCPSGDPQDPVTFTTRESYLWERRQTKNIPPSDYRQKVEIHHV
;
A
#
# COMPACT_ATOMS: atom_id res chain seq x y z
N MET A 1 15.53 -7.51 26.12
CA MET A 1 15.07 -6.66 25.01
C MET A 1 14.04 -5.70 25.55
N ASP A 2 14.14 -4.42 25.22
CA ASP A 2 13.12 -3.43 25.59
C ASP A 2 11.90 -3.60 24.66
N PRO A 3 10.71 -3.98 25.17
CA PRO A 3 9.53 -4.25 24.35
C PRO A 3 8.95 -2.99 23.69
N THR A 4 9.40 -1.81 24.08
CA THR A 4 8.92 -0.53 23.55
C THR A 4 9.81 0.06 22.46
N ARG A 5 10.98 -0.55 22.22
CA ARG A 5 11.96 -0.02 21.26
C ARG A 5 11.51 -0.27 19.82
N LEU A 6 11.58 0.78 19.01
CA LEU A 6 11.37 0.76 17.57
C LEU A 6 12.68 1.01 16.84
N VAL A 7 12.85 0.30 15.72
CA VAL A 7 13.99 0.47 14.82
C VAL A 7 13.47 0.52 13.39
N ALA A 8 13.85 1.56 12.66
CA ALA A 8 13.59 1.68 11.23
C ALA A 8 14.93 1.73 10.49
N VAL A 9 15.07 0.90 9.45
CA VAL A 9 16.28 0.84 8.62
C VAL A 9 15.90 1.09 7.17
N VAL A 10 16.66 1.95 6.50
CA VAL A 10 16.52 2.26 5.08
C VAL A 10 17.84 1.99 4.37
N ASP A 11 17.78 1.13 3.35
CA ASP A 11 18.90 0.71 2.51
C ASP A 11 20.14 0.19 3.26
N ASP A 12 19.96 -0.32 4.48
CA ASP A 12 21.04 -0.72 5.41
C ASP A 12 22.06 0.40 5.73
N VAL A 13 21.75 1.65 5.39
CA VAL A 13 22.63 2.82 5.57
C VAL A 13 22.07 3.74 6.65
N TYR A 14 20.77 4.03 6.58
CA TYR A 14 20.12 4.91 7.53
C TYR A 14 19.36 4.08 8.57
N THR A 15 19.65 4.29 9.84
CA THR A 15 18.98 3.63 10.95
C THR A 15 18.48 4.67 11.94
N ASP A 16 17.19 4.59 12.26
CA ASP A 16 16.56 5.44 13.27
C ASP A 16 16.01 4.58 14.43
N HIS A 17 16.20 5.05 15.65
CA HIS A 17 15.80 4.38 16.88
C HIS A 17 14.83 5.26 17.67
N SER A 18 13.72 4.70 18.10
CA SER A 18 12.73 5.40 18.94
C SER A 18 12.04 4.47 19.93
N HIS A 19 11.15 5.01 20.76
CA HIS A 19 10.38 4.25 21.73
C HIS A 19 8.90 4.64 21.68
N ILE A 20 8.01 3.67 21.87
CA ILE A 20 6.58 3.94 22.05
C ILE A 20 6.30 4.48 23.46
N ALA A 21 5.36 5.42 23.57
CA ALA A 21 4.94 5.94 24.85
C ALA A 21 4.04 4.93 25.61
N GLY A 22 4.20 4.87 26.92
CA GLY A 22 3.38 4.03 27.80
C GLY A 22 4.03 2.69 28.17
N LYS A 23 3.22 1.77 28.69
CA LYS A 23 3.66 0.44 29.18
C LYS A 23 3.14 -0.71 28.31
N PHE A 24 2.78 -0.43 27.06
CA PHE A 24 2.26 -1.44 26.14
C PHE A 24 3.40 -2.33 25.65
N THR A 25 3.19 -3.64 25.71
CA THR A 25 4.17 -4.65 25.29
C THR A 25 3.71 -5.48 24.10
N MET A 26 2.46 -5.30 23.66
CA MET A 26 1.84 -6.08 22.59
C MET A 26 1.09 -5.16 21.63
N LEU A 27 1.22 -5.43 20.33
CA LEU A 27 0.43 -4.80 19.27
C LEU A 27 -0.69 -5.76 18.85
N SER A 28 -1.92 -5.29 18.91
CA SER A 28 -3.08 -6.02 18.41
C SER A 28 -3.61 -5.29 17.17
N SER A 29 -3.52 -5.94 16.01
CA SER A 29 -4.12 -5.44 14.76
C SER A 29 -4.99 -6.51 14.12
N SER A 30 -6.17 -6.10 13.64
CA SER A 30 -7.10 -6.97 12.92
C SER A 30 -6.94 -6.90 11.41
N ARG A 31 -6.22 -5.89 10.88
CA ARG A 31 -6.05 -5.65 9.45
C ARG A 31 -4.70 -5.06 9.12
N VAL A 32 -4.19 -5.40 7.94
CA VAL A 32 -2.99 -4.81 7.34
C VAL A 32 -3.34 -4.33 5.95
N TYR A 33 -2.85 -3.15 5.58
CA TYR A 33 -3.08 -2.55 4.27
C TYR A 33 -1.74 -2.39 3.55
N VAL A 34 -1.66 -2.85 2.30
CA VAL A 34 -0.44 -2.73 1.48
C VAL A 34 -0.76 -1.89 0.25
N GLY A 35 0.07 -0.87 0.00
CA GLY A 35 -0.09 0.07 -1.11
C GLY A 35 -1.20 1.12 -0.92
N GLY A 36 -2.14 0.92 -0.01
CA GLY A 36 -3.16 1.91 0.34
C GLY A 36 -4.40 1.27 0.98
N ALA A 37 -5.40 2.09 1.27
CA ALA A 37 -6.70 1.63 1.79
C ALA A 37 -7.86 2.29 1.04
N VAL A 38 -9.06 1.67 1.05
CA VAL A 38 -10.26 2.22 0.38
C VAL A 38 -10.50 3.68 0.79
N ASN A 39 -10.41 3.97 2.09
CA ASN A 39 -10.48 5.32 2.64
C ASN A 39 -9.23 5.64 3.49
N PRO A 40 -8.15 6.18 2.89
CA PRO A 40 -6.92 6.48 3.63
C PRO A 40 -7.12 7.51 4.74
N ARG A 41 -8.12 8.39 4.64
CA ARG A 41 -8.45 9.39 5.69
C ARG A 41 -9.04 8.78 6.94
N ALA A 42 -9.59 7.56 6.85
CA ALA A 42 -10.11 6.86 8.02
C ALA A 42 -9.03 6.09 8.79
N LEU A 43 -7.79 6.01 8.27
CA LEU A 43 -6.71 5.30 8.92
C LEU A 43 -6.13 6.13 10.08
N LEU A 44 -6.29 5.62 11.29
CA LEU A 44 -5.72 6.24 12.48
C LEU A 44 -4.18 6.29 12.39
N GLY A 45 -3.62 7.45 12.72
CA GLY A 45 -2.16 7.67 12.71
C GLY A 45 -1.54 7.90 11.33
N ALA A 46 -2.31 7.82 10.24
CA ALA A 46 -1.80 8.12 8.91
C ALA A 46 -1.50 9.62 8.78
N ARG A 47 -0.27 9.97 8.36
CA ARG A 47 0.12 11.36 8.05
C ARG A 47 -0.20 11.75 6.60
N VAL A 48 -0.27 10.76 5.71
CA VAL A 48 -0.52 10.93 4.27
C VAL A 48 -1.79 10.18 3.92
N HIS A 49 -2.67 10.83 3.15
CA HIS A 49 -4.01 10.34 2.83
C HIS A 49 -4.18 9.95 1.35
N ASN A 50 -3.07 9.69 0.68
CA ASN A 50 -3.03 9.20 -0.70
C ASN A 50 -2.53 7.76 -0.71
N ASN A 51 -2.93 6.99 -1.74
CA ASN A 51 -2.39 5.64 -1.93
C ASN A 51 -1.02 5.71 -2.60
N PHE A 52 -0.23 4.66 -2.42
CA PHE A 52 1.07 4.54 -3.01
C PHE A 52 0.98 4.43 -4.53
N VAL A 53 1.85 5.15 -5.23
CA VAL A 53 1.99 5.13 -6.68
C VAL A 53 3.43 4.71 -6.97
N GLY A 54 3.60 3.45 -7.37
CA GLY A 54 4.91 2.88 -7.65
C GLY A 54 4.91 1.36 -7.53
N CYS A 55 6.09 0.76 -7.43
CA CYS A 55 6.27 -0.67 -7.23
C CYS A 55 6.69 -0.98 -5.79
N LEU A 56 6.02 -1.94 -5.16
CA LEU A 56 6.46 -2.54 -3.91
C LEU A 56 7.00 -3.94 -4.19
N ARG A 57 8.06 -4.34 -3.49
CA ARG A 57 8.68 -5.66 -3.63
C ARG A 57 9.03 -6.20 -2.25
N LYS A 58 9.01 -7.52 -2.09
CA LYS A 58 9.42 -8.23 -0.86
C LYS A 58 8.74 -7.68 0.41
N VAL A 59 7.44 -7.40 0.33
CA VAL A 59 6.68 -6.92 1.50
C VAL A 59 6.34 -8.10 2.40
N GLU A 60 6.87 -8.08 3.61
CA GLU A 60 6.74 -9.16 4.58
C GLU A 60 6.32 -8.62 5.95
N PHE A 61 5.49 -9.39 6.64
CA PHE A 61 5.16 -9.17 8.05
C PHE A 61 5.65 -10.36 8.87
N SER A 62 6.43 -10.11 9.92
CA SER A 62 6.95 -11.14 10.81
C SER A 62 6.66 -10.79 12.26
N ALA A 63 6.22 -11.79 13.01
CA ALA A 63 6.00 -11.79 14.46
C ALA A 63 6.48 -13.14 15.04
N ASP A 64 6.36 -13.34 16.35
CA ASP A 64 6.98 -14.47 17.08
C ASP A 64 6.73 -15.85 16.46
N THR A 65 5.51 -16.13 16.02
CA THR A 65 5.10 -17.44 15.46
C THR A 65 4.61 -17.35 14.01
N LEU A 66 4.69 -16.17 13.41
CA LEU A 66 4.02 -15.88 12.14
C LEU A 66 4.94 -15.11 11.21
N ARG A 67 5.06 -15.58 9.98
CA ARG A 67 5.77 -14.88 8.90
C ARG A 67 4.94 -14.95 7.62
N LEU A 68 4.56 -13.79 7.10
CA LEU A 68 3.67 -13.66 5.96
C LEU A 68 4.35 -12.87 4.84
N ASN A 69 4.56 -13.51 3.70
CA ASN A 69 4.94 -12.82 2.48
C ASN A 69 3.68 -12.30 1.78
N LEU A 70 3.40 -11.02 1.97
CA LEU A 70 2.11 -10.42 1.60
C LEU A 70 1.92 -10.36 0.09
N ILE A 71 2.99 -10.14 -0.67
CA ILE A 71 2.93 -10.09 -2.14
C ILE A 71 2.65 -11.49 -2.72
N ASP A 72 3.30 -12.53 -2.22
CA ASP A 72 3.06 -13.90 -2.70
C ASP A 72 1.69 -14.43 -2.28
N LEU A 73 1.22 -14.11 -1.08
CA LEU A 73 -0.14 -14.47 -0.65
C LEU A 73 -1.20 -13.79 -1.51
N ALA A 74 -1.00 -12.53 -1.89
CA ALA A 74 -1.87 -11.83 -2.84
C ALA A 74 -1.84 -12.52 -4.22
N ARG A 75 -0.64 -12.81 -4.73
CA ARG A 75 -0.44 -13.42 -6.06
C ARG A 75 -1.04 -14.82 -6.19
N THR A 76 -1.00 -15.60 -5.10
CA THR A 76 -1.55 -16.96 -5.05
C THR A 76 -3.04 -17.01 -4.75
N GLY A 77 -3.68 -15.85 -4.50
CA GLY A 77 -5.11 -15.79 -4.19
C GLY A 77 -5.45 -16.41 -2.83
N SER A 78 -4.55 -16.29 -1.85
CA SER A 78 -4.81 -16.77 -0.49
C SER A 78 -6.07 -16.14 0.09
N LYS A 79 -6.89 -16.94 0.78
CA LYS A 79 -8.13 -16.49 1.44
C LYS A 79 -7.90 -15.46 2.55
N LEU A 80 -6.66 -15.33 3.03
CA LEU A 80 -6.27 -14.34 4.03
C LEU A 80 -6.15 -12.93 3.42
N ILE A 81 -6.01 -12.83 2.10
CA ILE A 81 -5.76 -11.58 1.39
C ILE A 81 -6.96 -11.24 0.50
N GLN A 82 -7.42 -10.00 0.59
CA GLN A 82 -8.34 -9.42 -0.37
C GLN A 82 -7.59 -8.43 -1.26
N VAL A 83 -7.52 -8.71 -2.56
CA VAL A 83 -7.00 -7.75 -3.51
C VAL A 83 -8.16 -6.91 -4.01
N ALA A 84 -8.21 -5.65 -3.59
CA ALA A 84 -9.11 -4.65 -4.11
C ALA A 84 -8.63 -4.18 -5.49
N GLY A 85 -8.76 -5.08 -6.47
CA GLY A 85 -8.71 -4.86 -7.91
C GLY A 85 -7.43 -5.29 -8.67
N ARG A 86 -7.11 -4.71 -9.84
CA ARG A 86 -5.98 -5.01 -10.71
C ARG A 86 -4.64 -4.53 -10.14
N VAL A 87 -3.89 -5.53 -9.72
CA VAL A 87 -2.49 -5.42 -9.36
C VAL A 87 -1.70 -6.21 -10.40
N ASP A 88 -0.73 -5.57 -11.04
CA ASP A 88 0.26 -6.27 -11.86
C ASP A 88 1.42 -6.69 -10.95
N TYR A 89 1.76 -7.98 -10.96
CA TYR A 89 2.87 -8.54 -10.16
C TYR A 89 4.24 -8.38 -10.84
N THR A 90 4.31 -7.50 -11.83
CA THR A 90 5.50 -7.11 -12.55
C THR A 90 5.69 -5.61 -12.36
N CYS A 91 6.92 -5.17 -12.13
CA CYS A 91 7.21 -3.74 -12.09
C CYS A 91 7.70 -3.30 -13.48
N PRO A 92 6.91 -2.53 -14.24
CA PRO A 92 7.30 -2.09 -15.56
C PRO A 92 8.52 -1.17 -15.51
N SER A 93 9.36 -1.26 -16.53
CA SER A 93 10.45 -0.33 -16.77
C SER A 93 9.87 0.86 -17.54
N GLY A 94 9.54 1.96 -16.86
CA GLY A 94 8.92 3.11 -17.51
C GLY A 94 8.77 4.30 -16.57
N ASP A 95 9.00 5.48 -17.14
CA ASP A 95 9.05 6.78 -16.45
C ASP A 95 7.71 7.15 -15.78
N PRO A 96 7.71 8.10 -14.81
CA PRO A 96 6.51 8.75 -14.34
C PRO A 96 5.64 9.21 -15.52
N GLN A 97 4.32 9.16 -15.36
CA GLN A 97 3.41 9.78 -16.32
C GLN A 97 3.85 11.23 -16.56
N ASP A 98 4.16 11.59 -17.81
CA ASP A 98 4.59 12.94 -18.16
C ASP A 98 3.55 13.96 -17.69
N PRO A 99 3.99 15.07 -17.06
CA PRO A 99 3.05 16.10 -16.64
C PRO A 99 2.36 16.72 -17.86
N VAL A 100 1.03 16.74 -17.84
CA VAL A 100 0.24 17.39 -18.88
C VAL A 100 0.17 18.88 -18.58
N THR A 101 0.59 19.71 -19.55
CA THR A 101 0.48 21.17 -19.47
C THR A 101 -0.59 21.69 -20.41
N PHE A 102 -1.51 22.52 -19.90
CA PHE A 102 -2.46 23.24 -20.74
C PHE A 102 -1.82 24.54 -21.23
N THR A 103 -1.65 24.66 -22.55
CA THR A 103 -1.02 25.82 -23.19
C THR A 103 -2.01 26.89 -23.64
N THR A 104 -3.31 26.58 -23.64
CA THR A 104 -4.39 27.51 -24.02
C THR A 104 -5.46 27.61 -22.93
N ARG A 105 -6.19 28.73 -22.89
CA ARG A 105 -7.27 28.96 -21.90
C ARG A 105 -8.48 28.06 -22.13
N GLU A 106 -8.67 27.60 -23.36
CA GLU A 106 -9.77 26.75 -23.78
C GLU A 106 -9.49 25.26 -23.52
N SER A 107 -8.28 24.92 -23.06
CA SER A 107 -7.90 23.54 -22.77
C SER A 107 -8.46 23.09 -21.42
N TYR A 108 -9.13 21.93 -21.40
CA TYR A 108 -9.64 21.30 -20.17
C TYR A 108 -9.57 19.77 -20.28
N LEU A 109 -9.43 19.10 -19.14
CA LEU A 109 -9.71 17.67 -19.05
C LEU A 109 -11.22 17.49 -18.96
N TRP A 110 -11.73 16.53 -19.71
CA TRP A 110 -13.11 16.08 -19.54
C TRP A 110 -13.11 14.58 -19.28
N GLU A 111 -13.85 14.17 -18.27
CA GLU A 111 -14.07 12.75 -18.01
C GLU A 111 -15.06 12.22 -19.05
N ARG A 112 -14.56 11.37 -19.96
CA ARG A 112 -15.44 10.51 -20.74
C ARG A 112 -15.99 9.42 -19.84
N ARG A 113 -17.22 9.58 -19.35
CA ARG A 113 -18.03 8.40 -18.98
C ARG A 113 -18.31 7.60 -20.25
N GLN A 114 -17.41 6.70 -20.63
CA GLN A 114 -17.75 5.68 -21.61
C GLN A 114 -18.65 4.66 -20.90
N THR A 115 -19.90 4.55 -21.32
CA THR A 115 -20.71 3.33 -21.18
C THR A 115 -20.20 2.23 -22.12
N LYS A 116 -18.88 2.11 -22.28
CA LYS A 116 -18.29 0.90 -22.82
C LYS A 116 -17.95 0.02 -21.63
N ASN A 117 -18.19 -1.27 -21.77
CA ASN A 117 -17.61 -2.29 -20.91
C ASN A 117 -16.08 -2.13 -20.96
N ILE A 118 -15.56 -1.24 -20.12
CA ILE A 118 -14.15 -1.11 -19.83
C ILE A 118 -13.83 -2.39 -19.05
N PRO A 119 -13.02 -3.33 -19.58
CA PRO A 119 -12.55 -4.43 -18.77
C PRO A 119 -11.91 -3.83 -17.51
N PRO A 120 -12.11 -4.41 -16.31
CA PRO A 120 -11.86 -3.78 -15.00
C PRO A 120 -10.36 -3.58 -14.68
N SER A 121 -9.65 -2.93 -15.59
CA SER A 121 -8.21 -3.06 -15.76
C SER A 121 -7.46 -1.74 -15.61
N ASP A 122 -8.16 -0.68 -15.19
CA ASP A 122 -7.63 0.67 -15.14
C ASP A 122 -7.98 1.43 -13.85
N TYR A 123 -8.31 0.70 -12.78
CA TYR A 123 -8.28 1.29 -11.44
C TYR A 123 -6.99 0.83 -10.79
N ARG A 124 -6.11 1.74 -10.37
CA ARG A 124 -5.01 1.36 -9.48
C ARG A 124 -5.62 0.87 -8.17
N GLN A 125 -5.25 -0.35 -7.81
CA GLN A 125 -6.06 -1.20 -6.98
C GLN A 125 -5.19 -1.80 -5.85
N LYS A 126 -5.78 -1.96 -4.67
CA LYS A 126 -5.12 -2.01 -3.35
C LYS A 126 -5.18 -3.40 -2.76
N VAL A 127 -4.36 -3.74 -1.78
CA VAL A 127 -4.47 -5.02 -1.07
C VAL A 127 -4.97 -4.76 0.36
N GLU A 128 -6.15 -5.29 0.68
CA GLU A 128 -6.78 -5.27 2.00
C GLU A 128 -6.69 -6.68 2.63
N ILE A 129 -6.16 -6.81 3.83
CA ILE A 129 -5.96 -8.11 4.49
C ILE A 129 -6.99 -8.25 5.61
N HIS A 130 -7.73 -9.36 5.59
CA HIS A 130 -8.63 -9.75 6.67
C HIS A 130 -7.96 -10.85 7.50
N HIS A 131 -7.75 -10.58 8.79
CA HIS A 131 -7.38 -11.65 9.72
C HIS A 131 -8.61 -12.50 10.05
N VAL A 132 -8.44 -13.83 10.01
CA VAL A 132 -9.30 -14.80 10.70
C VAL A 132 -8.74 -15.03 12.09
#